data_AF-A0A1A3SJ46-F1
#
_entry.id   AF-A0A1A3SJ46-F1
#
_cell.length_a   1.000
_cell.length_b   1.000
_cell.length_c   1.000
_cell.angle_alpha   90.00
_cell.angle_beta   90.00
_cell.angle_gamma   90.00
#
_symmetry.space_group_name_H-M   'P 1'
#
loop_
_entity.id
_entity.type
_entity.pdbx_description
1 polymer ?
#
loop_
_entity_poly.entity_id
_entity_poly.type
_entity_poly.pdbx_seq_one_letter_code
_entity_poly.pdbx_strand_id
1 'polypeptide(L)' 'METFKRYLMFQGMMFVFGIVGPIFLIGYFASQPDPSLKWMYWWGLVITFIDILIALELTKSSK' A
#
# COMPACT_ATOMS: atom_id res chain seq x y z
N MET A 1 -5.79 -20.42 -17.19
CA MET A 1 -6.83 -19.42 -16.86
C MET A 1 -6.76 -19.00 -15.39
N GLU A 2 -6.56 -19.91 -14.44
CA GLU A 2 -6.52 -19.59 -13.00
C GLU A 2 -5.42 -18.59 -12.58
N THR A 3 -4.20 -18.72 -13.11
CA THR A 3 -3.08 -17.82 -12.75
C THR A 3 -3.33 -16.38 -13.17
N PHE A 4 -3.89 -16.17 -14.37
CA PHE A 4 -4.23 -14.83 -14.88
C PHE A 4 -5.35 -14.18 -14.07
N LYS A 5 -6.36 -14.96 -13.66
CA LYS A 5 -7.45 -14.50 -12.80
C LYS A 5 -6.97 -14.12 -11.40
N ARG A 6 -6.08 -14.92 -10.79
CA ARG A 6 -5.41 -14.58 -9.52
C ARG A 6 -4.60 -13.30 -9.64
N TYR A 7 -3.83 -13.14 -10.71
CA TYR A 7 -3.05 -11.93 -10.97
C TYR A 7 -3.94 -10.69 -11.06
N LEU A 8 -5.03 -10.75 -11.83
CA LEU A 8 -5.99 -9.65 -11.94
C LEU A 8 -6.65 -9.28 -10.60
N MET A 9 -6.98 -10.28 -9.78
CA MET A 9 -7.51 -10.04 -8.43
C MET A 9 -6.52 -9.27 -7.56
N PHE A 10 -5.27 -9.74 -7.47
CA PHE A 10 -4.25 -9.06 -6.66
C PHE A 10 -3.92 -7.67 -7.19
N GLN A 11 -3.84 -7.50 -8.52
CA GLN A 11 -3.63 -6.19 -9.12
C GLN A 11 -4.79 -5.24 -8.83
N GLY A 12 -6.04 -5.73 -8.86
CA GLY A 12 -7.21 -4.95 -8.45
C GLY A 12 -7.16 -4.54 -6.97
N MET A 13 -6.75 -5.45 -6.08
CA MET A 13 -6.59 -5.15 -4.64
C MET A 13 -5.52 -4.08 -4.38
N MET A 14 -4.44 -4.06 -5.15
CA MET A 14 -3.40 -3.02 -5.04
C MET A 14 -3.91 -1.62 -5.33
N PHE A 15 -4.88 -1.46 -6.23
CA PHE A 15 -5.51 -0.16 -6.51
C PHE A 15 -6.45 0.31 -5.40
N VAL A 16 -6.97 -0.59 -4.56
CA VAL A 16 -7.92 -0.25 -3.50
C VAL A 16 -7.20 -0.01 -2.17
N PHE A 17 -6.28 -0.90 -1.79
CA PHE A 17 -5.64 -0.87 -0.47
C PHE A 17 -4.14 -0.58 -0.56
N GLY A 18 -3.44 -1.19 -1.50
CA GLY A 18 -1.98 -1.08 -1.61
C GLY A 18 -1.45 0.30 -2.01
N ILE A 19 -2.31 1.15 -2.60
CA ILE A 19 -1.95 2.52 -2.99
C ILE A 19 -2.16 3.55 -1.87
N VAL A 20 -2.85 3.17 -0.78
CA VAL A 20 -3.20 4.10 0.31
C VAL A 20 -1.95 4.65 1.00
N GLY A 21 -0.99 3.78 1.33
CA GLY A 21 0.29 4.18 1.93
C GLY A 21 1.08 5.17 1.04
N PRO A 22 1.34 4.83 -0.24
CA PRO A 22 1.96 5.75 -1.19
C PRO A 22 1.25 7.10 -1.34
N ILE A 23 -0.08 7.13 -1.44
CA ILE A 23 -0.83 8.40 -1.56
C ILE A 23 -0.66 9.28 -0.32
N PHE A 24 -0.68 8.68 0.88
CA PHE A 24 -0.46 9.42 2.13
C PHE A 24 0.93 10.04 2.19
N LEU A 25 1.95 9.29 1.80
CA LEU A 25 3.33 9.78 1.76
C LEU A 25 3.49 10.89 0.70
N ILE A 26 2.95 10.69 -0.50
CA ILE A 26 2.95 11.70 -1.56
C ILE A 26 2.26 12.98 -1.08
N GLY A 27 1.08 12.88 -0.47
CA GLY A 27 0.36 14.03 0.06
C GLY A 27 1.16 14.78 1.13
N TYR A 28 1.79 14.07 2.06
CA TYR A 28 2.64 14.69 3.08
C TYR A 28 3.81 15.49 2.48
N PHE A 29 4.51 14.92 1.49
CA PHE A 29 5.67 15.58 0.87
C PHE A 29 5.27 16.66 -0.14
N ALA A 30 4.13 16.54 -0.81
CA ALA A 30 3.64 17.52 -1.78
C ALA A 30 3.09 18.79 -1.12
N SER A 31 2.61 18.71 0.11
CA SER A 31 1.95 19.82 0.82
C SER A 31 2.85 20.59 1.79
N GLN A 32 4.18 20.55 1.62
CA GLN A 32 5.12 21.22 2.55
C GLN A 32 5.03 22.75 2.46
N PRO A 33 5.09 23.48 3.61
CA PRO A 33 5.35 23.03 4.97
C PRO A 33 4.11 23.08 5.87
N ASP A 34 3.14 22.17 5.70
CA ASP A 34 1.97 22.08 6.58
C ASP A 34 2.20 21.10 7.76
N PRO A 35 2.31 21.59 9.02
CA PRO A 35 2.55 20.73 10.19
C PRO A 35 1.35 19.85 10.55
N SER A 36 0.14 20.19 10.11
CA SER A 36 -1.07 19.42 10.39
C SER A 36 -1.08 18.07 9.67
N LEU A 37 -0.25 17.89 8.64
CA LEU A 37 -0.19 16.68 7.82
C LEU A 37 0.78 15.61 8.36
N LYS A 38 1.44 15.82 9.49
CA LYS A 38 2.37 14.83 10.09
C LYS A 38 1.76 13.44 10.30
N TRP A 39 0.46 13.34 10.53
CA TRP A 39 -0.23 12.05 10.64
C TRP A 39 -0.18 11.24 9.34
N MET A 40 -0.22 11.91 8.17
CA MET A 40 -0.14 11.25 6.87
C MET A 40 1.22 10.57 6.68
N TYR A 41 2.30 11.18 7.16
CA TYR A 41 3.63 10.57 7.15
C TYR A 41 3.65 9.26 7.94
N TRP A 42 3.22 9.31 9.20
CA TRP A 42 3.26 8.14 10.08
C TRP A 42 2.31 7.03 9.63
N TRP A 43 1.08 7.38 9.24
CA TRP A 43 0.12 6.40 8.71
C TRP A 43 0.55 5.84 7.37
N GLY A 44 1.10 6.68 6.47
CA GLY A 44 1.64 6.24 5.19
C GLY A 44 2.72 5.17 5.37
N LEU A 45 3.67 5.38 6.29
CA LEU A 45 4.70 4.40 6.59
C LEU A 45 4.15 3.09 7.18
N VAL A 46 3.23 3.19 8.16
CA VAL A 46 2.64 2.01 8.81
C VAL A 46 1.84 1.17 7.82
N ILE A 47 1.00 1.81 6.99
CA ILE A 47 0.19 1.13 5.97
C ILE A 47 1.10 0.42 4.97
N THR A 48 2.10 1.12 4.42
CA THR A 48 3.06 0.52 3.48
C THR A 48 3.81 -0.65 4.10
N PHE A 49 4.23 -0.56 5.36
CA PHE A 49 4.90 -1.66 6.05
C PHE A 49 3.99 -2.90 6.16
N ILE A 50 2.73 -2.70 6.56
CA ILE A 50 1.73 -3.78 6.66
C ILE A 50 1.46 -4.40 5.27
N ASP A 51 1.29 -3.58 4.23
CA ASP A 51 1.08 -4.06 2.86
C ASP A 51 2.23 -4.97 2.39
N ILE A 52 3.47 -4.59 2.67
CA ILE A 52 4.65 -5.41 2.35
C ILE A 52 4.62 -6.73 3.13
N LEU A 53 4.30 -6.71 4.42
CA LEU A 53 4.20 -7.93 5.23
C LEU A 53 3.13 -8.89 4.71
N ILE A 54 1.96 -8.36 4.33
CA ILE A 54 0.88 -9.14 3.72
C ILE A 54 1.34 -9.74 2.38
N ALA A 55 2.00 -8.95 1.53
CA ALA A 55 2.52 -9.43 0.26
C ALA A 55 3.55 -10.56 0.41
N LEU A 56 4.43 -10.45 1.40
CA LEU A 56 5.40 -11.50 1.74
C LEU A 56 4.70 -12.77 2.23
N GLU A 57 3.68 -12.64 3.08
CA GLU A 57 2.93 -13.78 3.60
C GLU A 57 2.13 -14.51 2.51
N LEU A 58 1.46 -13.76 1.63
CA LEU A 58 0.75 -14.31 0.47
C LEU A 58 1.72 -15.05 -0.48
N THR A 59 2.92 -14.52 -0.65
CA THR A 59 3.97 -15.15 -1.47
C THR A 59 4.44 -16.46 -0.85
N LYS A 60 4.62 -16.50 0.49
CA LYS A 60 4.97 -17.72 1.22
C LYS A 60 3.87 -18.76 1.14
N SER A 61 2.62 -18.38 1.39
CA SER A 61 1.44 -19.26 1.40
C SER A 61 1.04 -19.77 0.00
N SER A 62 1.58 -19.20 -1.07
CA SER A 62 1.30 -19.65 -2.45
C SER A 62 2.28 -20.73 -2.96
N LYS A 63 3.29 -21.10 -2.18
CA LYS A 63 4.16 -22.26 -2.44
C LYS A 63 3.62 -23.48 -1.69
#